data_AF-A0A8T4XP62-F1
#
_entry.id   AF-A0A8T4XP62-F1
#
_cell.length_a   1.000
_cell.length_b   1.000
_cell.length_c   1.000
_cell.angle_alpha   90.00
_cell.angle_beta   90.00
_cell.angle_gamma   90.00
#
_symmetry.space_group_name_H-M   'P 1'
#
loop_
_entity.id
_entity.type
_entity.pdbx_description
1 polymer ?
#
loop_
_entity_poly.entity_id
_entity_poly.type
_entity_poly.pdbx_seq_one_letter_code
_entity_poly.pdbx_strand_id
1 'polypeptide(L)'
;MIDYHIHTSMCGHAHGEPIDYIKEAISKGFKEVGFSDHIILHVDRREYSMPLDKVADYVEKIEEVKSISSSLGCQVRLGAEVDYSDGKVEEIRILLGKYPFDYVLGSVHSLGDWFFDDPRYAYRYTEVDLESLYRDYFKALSKSIESRLFDVMAHPDLVKKFGFKPKVDLKSFYAEAVEALRKNHLCIEVNTSGLRKPVQEIYPSKDFLIMCHRAGVPVTLGSDAHSPMEVGMDFDKALALLKDVGYEEIVLFSKRKKSFLKISELELPRAR
;
A
#
# COMPACT_ATOMS: atom_id res chain seq x y z
N MET A 1 14.14 -8.86 -6.05
CA MET A 1 12.82 -8.17 -6.00
C MET A 1 12.64 -7.42 -4.68
N ILE A 2 11.64 -6.53 -4.61
CA ILE A 2 11.25 -5.79 -3.40
C ILE A 2 9.75 -5.85 -3.16
N ASP A 3 9.31 -5.90 -1.90
CA ASP A 3 7.90 -5.89 -1.47
C ASP A 3 7.75 -4.98 -0.25
N TYR A 4 7.00 -3.88 -0.38
CA TYR A 4 6.84 -2.86 0.66
C TYR A 4 5.46 -2.85 1.31
N HIS A 5 4.63 -3.87 1.07
CA HIS A 5 3.33 -3.96 1.74
C HIS A 5 3.18 -5.33 2.38
N ILE A 6 3.71 -5.46 3.59
CA ILE A 6 3.70 -6.67 4.39
C ILE A 6 3.22 -6.32 5.80
N HIS A 7 2.22 -7.06 6.29
CA HIS A 7 1.64 -6.85 7.60
C HIS A 7 2.28 -7.77 8.66
N THR A 8 1.90 -7.55 9.91
CA THR A 8 2.27 -8.42 11.03
C THR A 8 1.02 -8.84 11.78
N SER A 9 1.12 -9.88 12.60
CA SER A 9 0.00 -10.31 13.45
C SER A 9 -0.53 -9.23 14.40
N MET A 10 0.18 -8.10 14.57
CA MET A 10 -0.28 -6.97 15.38
C MET A 10 -1.52 -6.27 14.81
N CYS A 11 -1.82 -6.36 13.51
CA CYS A 11 -3.09 -5.86 12.95
C CYS A 11 -4.33 -6.69 13.29
N GLY A 12 -4.17 -7.84 13.97
CA GLY A 12 -5.27 -8.70 14.38
C GLY A 12 -5.84 -9.62 13.29
N HIS A 13 -5.37 -9.51 12.05
CA HIS A 13 -5.86 -10.34 10.93
C HIS A 13 -4.76 -10.83 9.97
N ALA A 14 -3.49 -10.64 10.32
CA ALA A 14 -2.36 -11.34 9.71
C ALA A 14 -1.84 -12.45 10.62
N HIS A 15 -1.07 -13.37 10.04
CA HIS A 15 -0.51 -14.53 10.73
C HIS A 15 0.98 -14.68 10.44
N GLY A 16 1.68 -15.44 11.28
CA GLY A 16 3.12 -15.71 11.17
C GLY A 16 3.98 -14.65 11.85
N GLU A 17 5.20 -15.04 12.22
CA GLU A 17 6.19 -14.11 12.77
C GLU A 17 6.92 -13.36 11.65
N PRO A 18 7.35 -12.10 11.85
CA PRO A 18 8.10 -11.35 10.83
C PRO A 18 9.28 -12.12 10.23
N ILE A 19 10.00 -12.92 11.02
CA ILE A 19 11.11 -13.74 10.53
C ILE A 19 10.68 -14.80 9.49
N ASP A 20 9.44 -15.27 9.55
CA ASP A 20 8.92 -16.25 8.60
C ASP A 20 8.60 -15.60 7.25
N TYR A 21 8.12 -14.35 7.25
CA TYR A 21 8.02 -13.54 6.04
C TYR A 21 9.39 -13.33 5.40
N ILE A 22 10.44 -13.05 6.20
CA ILE A 22 11.80 -12.88 5.69
C ILE A 22 12.33 -14.18 5.06
N LYS A 23 12.13 -15.34 5.71
CA LYS A 23 12.54 -16.63 5.14
C LYS A 23 11.88 -16.88 3.79
N GLU A 24 10.59 -16.58 3.68
CA GLU A 24 9.85 -16.73 2.43
C GLU A 24 10.28 -15.72 1.37
N ALA A 25 10.58 -14.48 1.76
CA ALA A 25 11.16 -13.48 0.88
C ALA A 25 12.50 -13.98 0.30
N ILE A 26 13.38 -14.51 1.15
CA ILE A 26 14.68 -15.07 0.74
C ILE A 26 14.48 -16.27 -0.19
N SER A 27 13.54 -17.17 0.12
CA SER A 27 13.25 -18.36 -0.70
C SER A 27 12.83 -17.98 -2.13
N LYS A 28 12.14 -16.84 -2.27
CA LYS A 28 11.70 -16.23 -3.53
C LYS A 28 12.71 -15.27 -4.16
N GLY A 29 13.90 -15.09 -3.57
CA GLY A 29 14.96 -14.24 -4.13
C GLY A 29 14.75 -12.73 -3.92
N PHE A 30 13.92 -12.32 -2.95
CA PHE A 30 13.83 -10.93 -2.53
C PHE A 30 15.14 -10.49 -1.88
N LYS A 31 15.55 -9.24 -2.19
CA LYS A 31 16.76 -8.62 -1.64
C LYS A 31 16.43 -7.57 -0.58
N GLU A 32 15.21 -7.07 -0.62
CA GLU A 32 14.71 -6.10 0.33
C GLU A 32 13.20 -6.29 0.48
N VAL A 33 12.69 -6.17 1.70
CA VAL A 33 11.26 -6.12 1.98
C VAL A 33 10.98 -5.04 3.02
N GLY A 34 9.73 -4.61 3.12
CA GLY A 34 9.29 -3.65 4.11
C GLY A 34 8.03 -4.14 4.83
N PHE A 35 8.04 -4.02 6.15
CA PHE A 35 6.83 -4.19 6.95
C PHE A 35 6.13 -2.84 7.04
N SER A 36 4.83 -2.81 6.79
CA SER A 36 3.99 -1.61 6.79
C SER A 36 2.67 -1.90 7.48
N ASP A 37 2.73 -2.32 8.73
CA ASP A 37 1.53 -2.76 9.43
C ASP A 37 0.57 -1.60 9.73
N HIS A 38 -0.71 -1.93 9.94
CA HIS A 38 -1.80 -0.97 10.01
C HIS A 38 -1.75 -0.09 11.27
N ILE A 39 -1.92 1.22 11.07
CA ILE A 39 -2.13 2.19 12.15
C ILE A 39 -3.35 3.06 11.86
N ILE A 40 -4.39 2.91 12.68
CA ILE A 40 -5.64 3.67 12.58
C ILE A 40 -5.81 4.57 13.82
N LEU A 41 -5.82 5.89 13.63
CA LEU A 41 -5.90 6.86 14.73
C LEU A 41 -7.34 7.35 15.02
N HIS A 42 -8.24 7.22 14.05
CA HIS A 42 -9.58 7.81 14.14
C HIS A 42 -10.61 6.90 14.81
N VAL A 43 -10.28 5.62 15.02
CA VAL A 43 -11.13 4.61 15.66
C VAL A 43 -10.27 3.46 16.22
N ASP A 44 -10.70 2.84 17.32
CA ASP A 44 -10.09 1.60 17.82
C ASP A 44 -10.67 0.39 17.07
N ARG A 45 -9.88 -0.19 16.14
CA ARG A 45 -10.24 -1.37 15.34
C ARG A 45 -9.18 -2.45 15.48
N ARG A 46 -9.13 -3.09 16.64
CA ARG A 46 -8.09 -4.10 16.97
C ARG A 46 -8.11 -5.33 16.07
N GLU A 47 -9.21 -5.56 15.37
CA GLU A 47 -9.31 -6.64 14.39
C GLU A 47 -8.74 -6.24 13.01
N TYR A 48 -8.38 -4.97 12.81
CA TYR A 48 -7.77 -4.44 11.58
C TYR A 48 -6.52 -3.58 11.77
N SER A 49 -6.09 -3.28 13.00
CA SER A 49 -4.98 -2.37 13.28
C SER A 49 -4.31 -2.70 14.60
N MET A 50 -3.00 -2.45 14.66
CA MET A 50 -2.30 -2.47 15.94
C MET A 50 -2.88 -1.37 16.86
N PRO A 51 -3.02 -1.62 18.18
CA PRO A 51 -3.32 -0.56 19.13
C PRO A 51 -2.23 0.51 19.12
N LEU A 52 -2.60 1.78 19.35
CA LEU A 52 -1.65 2.91 19.26
C LEU A 52 -0.51 2.83 20.30
N ASP A 53 -0.76 2.20 21.45
CA ASP A 53 0.26 1.95 22.48
C ASP A 53 1.21 0.79 22.13
N LYS A 54 0.93 0.05 21.05
CA LYS A 54 1.76 -1.03 20.51
C LYS A 54 2.65 -0.63 19.34
N VAL A 55 2.58 0.61 18.86
CA VAL A 55 3.44 1.10 17.78
C VAL A 55 4.93 1.06 18.17
N ALA A 56 5.26 1.32 19.43
CA ALA A 56 6.64 1.19 19.91
C ALA A 56 7.15 -0.26 19.86
N ASP A 57 6.32 -1.21 20.32
CA ASP A 57 6.62 -2.64 20.30
C ASP A 57 6.79 -3.15 18.85
N TYR A 58 5.96 -2.68 17.92
CA TYR A 58 6.09 -2.96 16.48
C TYR A 58 7.45 -2.48 15.94
N VAL A 59 7.82 -1.22 16.21
CA VAL A 59 9.08 -0.64 15.75
C VAL A 59 10.27 -1.43 16.30
N GLU A 60 10.28 -1.76 17.59
CA GLU A 60 11.34 -2.56 18.20
C GLU A 60 11.46 -3.94 17.56
N LYS A 61 10.33 -4.63 17.36
CA LYS A 61 10.29 -5.96 16.73
C LYS A 61 10.84 -5.95 15.30
N ILE A 62 10.49 -4.95 14.49
CA ILE A 62 10.97 -4.86 13.11
C ILE A 62 12.46 -4.48 13.06
N GLU A 63 12.94 -3.61 13.95
CA GLU A 63 14.37 -3.29 14.04
C GLU A 63 15.20 -4.51 14.51
N GLU A 64 14.68 -5.35 15.42
CA GLU A 64 15.29 -6.63 15.78
C GLU A 64 15.40 -7.53 14.53
N VAL A 65 14.31 -7.72 13.81
CA VAL A 65 14.27 -8.56 12.59
C VAL A 65 15.23 -8.02 11.53
N LYS A 66 15.33 -6.70 11.36
CA LYS A 66 16.24 -6.02 10.43
C LYS A 66 17.71 -6.31 10.75
N SER A 67 18.07 -6.34 12.03
CA SER A 67 19.43 -6.68 12.47
C SER A 67 19.82 -8.11 12.09
N ILE A 68 18.89 -9.07 12.23
CA ILE A 68 19.12 -10.49 11.93
C ILE A 68 19.12 -10.72 10.41
N SER A 69 18.15 -10.16 9.71
CA SER A 69 17.87 -10.44 8.28
C SER A 69 18.98 -9.96 7.34
N SER A 70 19.69 -8.91 7.74
CA SER A 70 20.83 -8.39 6.97
C SER A 70 21.91 -9.46 6.76
N SER A 71 22.14 -10.32 7.74
CA SER A 71 23.07 -11.46 7.65
C SER A 71 22.56 -12.61 6.76
N LEU A 72 21.24 -12.65 6.52
CA LEU A 72 20.56 -13.67 5.71
C LEU A 72 20.42 -13.25 4.24
N GLY A 73 20.88 -12.05 3.87
CA GLY A 73 20.88 -11.56 2.49
C GLY A 73 19.58 -10.88 2.05
N CYS A 74 18.72 -10.50 2.99
CA CYS A 74 17.52 -9.69 2.74
C CYS A 74 17.51 -8.46 3.66
N GLN A 75 17.51 -7.26 3.06
CA GLN A 75 17.32 -6.01 3.81
C GLN A 75 15.87 -5.88 4.26
N VAL A 76 15.66 -5.25 5.41
CA VAL A 76 14.32 -4.99 5.96
C VAL A 76 14.15 -3.49 6.16
N ARG A 77 13.03 -2.97 5.69
CA ARG A 77 12.59 -1.59 5.87
C ARG A 77 11.51 -1.53 6.93
N LEU A 78 11.62 -0.56 7.82
CA LEU A 78 10.59 -0.24 8.79
C LEU A 78 9.61 0.75 8.16
N GLY A 79 8.40 0.33 7.84
CA GLY A 79 7.34 1.20 7.37
C GLY A 79 6.09 1.11 8.24
N ALA A 80 5.04 1.81 7.81
CA ALA A 80 3.69 1.71 8.36
C ALA A 80 2.68 2.00 7.26
N GLU A 81 1.52 1.36 7.31
CA GLU A 81 0.34 1.78 6.55
C GLU A 81 -0.59 2.55 7.48
N VAL A 82 -0.83 3.82 7.16
CA VAL A 82 -1.55 4.74 8.03
C VAL A 82 -2.78 5.27 7.33
N ASP A 83 -3.92 5.06 7.97
CA ASP A 83 -5.20 5.57 7.50
C ASP A 83 -5.23 7.10 7.51
N TYR A 84 -5.55 7.68 6.36
CA TYR A 84 -5.88 9.08 6.29
C TYR A 84 -7.26 9.36 6.88
N SER A 85 -7.34 10.39 7.71
CA SER A 85 -8.60 10.96 8.18
C SER A 85 -8.45 12.47 8.34
N ASP A 86 -9.37 13.25 7.76
CA ASP A 86 -9.39 14.72 7.82
C ASP A 86 -9.22 15.22 9.27
N GLY A 87 -9.84 14.55 10.24
CA GLY A 87 -9.83 14.93 11.65
C GLY A 87 -8.59 14.48 12.45
N LYS A 88 -7.61 13.84 11.81
CA LYS A 88 -6.41 13.27 12.46
C LYS A 88 -5.08 13.68 11.85
N VAL A 89 -5.07 14.66 10.94
CA VAL A 89 -3.85 15.07 10.22
C VAL A 89 -2.69 15.41 11.15
N GLU A 90 -2.93 16.16 12.22
CA GLU A 90 -1.88 16.58 13.14
C GLU A 90 -1.42 15.43 14.05
N GLU A 91 -2.34 14.60 14.55
CA GLU A 91 -1.98 13.42 15.34
C GLU A 91 -1.19 12.40 14.52
N ILE A 92 -1.53 12.21 13.24
CA ILE A 92 -0.74 11.39 12.31
C ILE A 92 0.66 11.99 12.15
N ARG A 93 0.77 13.31 11.93
CA ARG A 93 2.07 13.99 11.81
C ARG A 93 2.94 13.79 13.04
N ILE A 94 2.37 13.95 14.22
CA ILE A 94 3.05 13.76 15.50
C ILE A 94 3.51 12.30 15.65
N LEU A 95 2.66 11.32 15.33
CA LEU A 95 3.01 9.90 15.39
C LEU A 95 4.18 9.58 14.45
N LEU A 96 4.08 10.00 13.18
CA LEU A 96 5.11 9.75 12.18
C LEU A 96 6.45 10.41 12.54
N GLY A 97 6.44 11.52 13.29
CA GLY A 97 7.65 12.17 13.79
C GLY A 97 8.34 11.47 14.97
N LYS A 98 7.69 10.50 15.63
CA LYS A 98 8.25 9.78 16.79
C LYS A 98 9.18 8.64 16.40
N TYR A 99 9.04 8.09 15.19
CA TYR A 99 9.71 6.86 14.79
C TYR A 99 10.46 7.03 13.46
N PRO A 100 11.59 6.32 13.27
CA PRO A 100 12.45 6.51 12.11
C PRO A 100 11.99 5.69 10.90
N PHE A 101 10.72 5.82 10.50
CA PHE A 101 10.16 5.07 9.36
C PHE A 101 11.00 5.28 8.08
N ASP A 102 11.33 4.18 7.42
CA ASP A 102 11.96 4.16 6.11
C ASP A 102 10.98 4.63 5.02
N TYR A 103 9.69 4.32 5.16
CA TYR A 103 8.60 4.79 4.31
C TYR A 103 7.26 4.75 5.05
N VAL A 104 6.28 5.51 4.56
CA VAL A 104 4.90 5.50 5.09
C VAL A 104 3.92 5.36 3.92
N LEU A 105 3.12 4.31 3.96
CA LEU A 105 1.97 4.14 3.08
C LEU A 105 0.79 4.94 3.65
N GLY A 106 0.12 5.71 2.79
CA GLY A 106 -1.14 6.37 3.12
C GLY A 106 -2.30 5.64 2.45
N SER A 107 -3.33 5.33 3.22
CA SER A 107 -4.52 4.62 2.74
C SER A 107 -5.80 5.41 3.03
N VAL A 108 -6.85 5.12 2.27
CA VAL A 108 -8.21 5.59 2.55
C VAL A 108 -9.08 4.35 2.71
N HIS A 109 -9.39 3.95 3.94
CA HIS A 109 -10.24 2.80 4.24
C HIS A 109 -11.67 3.17 4.64
N SER A 110 -11.94 4.47 4.86
CA SER A 110 -13.27 4.95 5.24
C SER A 110 -13.69 6.22 4.52
N LEU A 111 -14.99 6.34 4.32
CA LEU A 111 -15.66 7.57 3.86
C LEU A 111 -16.75 7.92 4.86
N GLY A 112 -16.49 8.93 5.70
CA GLY A 112 -17.34 9.22 6.85
C GLY A 112 -17.35 8.05 7.85
N ASP A 113 -18.52 7.46 8.09
CA ASP A 113 -18.68 6.29 8.97
C ASP A 113 -18.52 4.95 8.25
N TRP A 114 -18.34 4.97 6.92
CA TRP A 114 -18.37 3.78 6.11
C TRP A 114 -16.96 3.26 5.85
N PHE A 115 -16.60 2.15 6.52
CA PHE A 115 -15.44 1.33 6.15
C PHE A 115 -15.76 0.52 4.90
N PHE A 116 -15.69 1.18 3.74
CA PHE A 116 -16.20 0.65 2.48
C PHE A 116 -15.47 -0.62 2.04
N ASP A 117 -14.27 -0.86 2.52
CA ASP A 117 -13.46 -2.02 2.14
C ASP A 117 -13.65 -3.22 3.08
N ASP A 118 -14.41 -3.06 4.18
CA ASP A 118 -14.74 -4.14 5.10
C ASP A 118 -15.89 -5.02 4.54
N PRO A 119 -15.72 -6.35 4.43
CA PRO A 119 -16.76 -7.24 3.93
C PRO A 119 -18.10 -7.13 4.65
N ARG A 120 -18.10 -6.75 5.94
CA ARG A 120 -19.31 -6.56 6.75
C ARG A 120 -20.21 -5.43 6.21
N TYR A 121 -19.63 -4.45 5.52
CA TYR A 121 -20.34 -3.29 4.95
C TYR A 121 -20.43 -3.32 3.42
N ALA A 122 -20.01 -4.41 2.77
CA ALA A 122 -20.03 -4.53 1.31
C ALA A 122 -21.44 -4.42 0.70
N TYR A 123 -22.50 -4.73 1.46
CA TYR A 123 -23.88 -4.59 1.01
C TYR A 123 -24.26 -3.14 0.66
N ARG A 124 -23.65 -2.15 1.32
CA ARG A 124 -23.96 -0.72 1.14
C ARG A 124 -23.66 -0.23 -0.28
N TYR A 125 -22.78 -0.90 -1.03
CA TYR A 125 -22.54 -0.59 -2.45
C TYR A 125 -23.80 -0.72 -3.32
N THR A 126 -24.77 -1.54 -2.91
CA THR A 126 -26.05 -1.71 -3.62
C THR A 126 -27.09 -0.65 -3.26
N GLU A 127 -26.81 0.19 -2.25
CA GLU A 127 -27.73 1.16 -1.69
C GLU A 127 -27.35 2.61 -2.04
N VAL A 128 -26.17 2.82 -2.64
CA VAL A 128 -25.61 4.14 -2.93
C VAL A 128 -25.43 4.36 -4.43
N ASP A 129 -25.34 5.63 -4.83
CA ASP A 129 -24.87 5.99 -6.16
C ASP A 129 -23.36 5.76 -6.28
N LEU A 130 -22.97 4.81 -7.14
CA LEU A 130 -21.56 4.44 -7.32
C LEU A 130 -20.72 5.58 -7.90
N GLU A 131 -21.30 6.47 -8.71
CA GLU A 131 -20.56 7.60 -9.24
C GLU A 131 -20.15 8.57 -8.13
N SER A 132 -21.11 8.93 -7.26
CA SER A 132 -20.87 9.78 -6.10
C SER A 132 -19.87 9.14 -5.12
N LEU A 133 -19.99 7.83 -4.87
CA LEU A 133 -19.02 7.09 -4.03
C LEU A 133 -17.59 7.19 -4.57
N TYR A 134 -17.39 6.96 -5.87
CA TYR A 134 -16.07 7.05 -6.48
C TYR A 134 -15.54 8.49 -6.45
N ARG A 135 -16.40 9.47 -6.72
CA ARG A 135 -16.05 10.89 -6.60
C ARG A 135 -15.57 11.25 -5.19
N ASP A 136 -16.27 10.80 -4.17
CA ASP A 136 -15.92 11.05 -2.77
C ASP A 136 -14.62 10.33 -2.37
N TYR A 137 -14.42 9.08 -2.85
CA TYR A 137 -13.18 8.35 -2.66
C TYR A 137 -11.97 9.09 -3.25
N PHE A 138 -12.04 9.50 -4.52
CA PHE A 138 -10.93 10.22 -5.17
C PHE A 138 -10.70 11.62 -4.58
N LYS A 139 -11.75 12.26 -4.05
CA LYS A 139 -11.61 13.50 -3.28
C LYS A 139 -10.87 13.26 -1.96
N ALA A 140 -11.20 12.20 -1.23
CA ALA A 140 -10.50 11.81 0.00
C ALA A 140 -9.03 11.43 -0.29
N LEU A 141 -8.79 10.70 -1.38
CA LEU A 141 -7.44 10.36 -1.84
C LEU A 141 -6.63 11.63 -2.14
N SER A 142 -7.19 12.60 -2.89
CA SER A 142 -6.52 13.87 -3.18
C SER A 142 -6.18 14.66 -1.91
N LYS A 143 -7.09 14.73 -0.95
CA LYS A 143 -6.82 15.34 0.36
C LYS A 143 -5.71 14.62 1.14
N SER A 144 -5.71 13.28 1.08
CA SER A 144 -4.66 12.45 1.68
C SER A 144 -3.29 12.78 1.09
N ILE A 145 -3.19 12.90 -0.24
CA ILE A 145 -1.98 13.31 -0.96
C ILE A 145 -1.54 14.72 -0.55
N GLU A 146 -2.48 15.68 -0.49
CA GLU A 146 -2.21 17.08 -0.16
C GLU A 146 -1.80 17.31 1.30
N SER A 147 -2.09 16.36 2.20
CA SER A 147 -1.67 16.40 3.60
C SER A 147 -0.13 16.31 3.77
N ARG A 148 0.56 15.77 2.77
CA ARG A 148 2.02 15.52 2.75
C ARG A 148 2.51 14.70 3.94
N LEU A 149 1.66 13.80 4.44
CA LEU A 149 2.01 12.88 5.53
C LEU A 149 2.77 11.66 5.00
N PHE A 150 2.41 11.18 3.81
CA PHE A 150 2.79 9.86 3.29
C PHE A 150 3.84 9.94 2.17
N ASP A 151 4.49 8.82 1.89
CA ASP A 151 5.46 8.67 0.80
C ASP A 151 4.84 8.02 -0.44
N VAL A 152 3.92 7.08 -0.19
CA VAL A 152 3.25 6.24 -1.18
C VAL A 152 1.76 6.21 -0.86
N MET A 153 0.89 6.36 -1.86
CA MET A 153 -0.52 6.02 -1.68
C MET A 153 -0.72 4.53 -1.92
N ALA A 154 -1.14 3.80 -0.87
CA ALA A 154 -1.50 2.39 -0.95
C ALA A 154 -2.80 2.21 -1.75
N HIS A 155 -2.86 1.11 -2.50
CA HIS A 155 -4.02 0.64 -3.28
C HIS A 155 -4.96 1.77 -3.74
N PRO A 156 -4.50 2.73 -4.57
CA PRO A 156 -5.10 4.06 -4.70
C PRO A 156 -6.45 4.11 -5.44
N ASP A 157 -7.02 2.97 -5.82
CA ASP A 157 -8.41 2.83 -6.28
C ASP A 157 -9.19 1.76 -5.51
N LEU A 158 -8.84 1.53 -4.22
CA LEU A 158 -9.39 0.49 -3.33
C LEU A 158 -10.92 0.43 -3.30
N VAL A 159 -11.62 1.55 -3.56
CA VAL A 159 -13.09 1.61 -3.63
C VAL A 159 -13.70 0.54 -4.55
N LYS A 160 -12.94 0.01 -5.50
CA LYS A 160 -13.35 -1.08 -6.39
C LYS A 160 -13.28 -2.49 -5.78
N LYS A 161 -12.75 -2.69 -4.56
CA LYS A 161 -12.39 -3.99 -3.95
C LYS A 161 -13.40 -5.12 -4.16
N PHE A 162 -14.68 -4.81 -4.01
CA PHE A 162 -15.79 -5.77 -4.11
C PHE A 162 -16.36 -5.93 -5.53
N GLY A 163 -15.75 -5.33 -6.55
CA GLY A 163 -16.16 -5.43 -7.95
C GLY A 163 -17.23 -4.42 -8.39
N PHE A 164 -17.72 -3.56 -7.48
CA PHE A 164 -18.67 -2.51 -7.82
C PHE A 164 -17.97 -1.33 -8.49
N LYS A 165 -18.29 -1.08 -9.76
CA LYS A 165 -17.78 0.03 -10.57
C LYS A 165 -18.95 0.78 -11.20
N PRO A 166 -18.93 2.12 -11.24
CA PRO A 166 -19.94 2.87 -11.98
C PRO A 166 -19.77 2.63 -13.49
N LYS A 167 -20.82 2.90 -14.27
CA LYS A 167 -20.80 2.72 -15.73
C LYS A 167 -20.14 3.88 -16.48
N VAL A 168 -19.70 4.92 -15.77
CA VAL A 168 -19.06 6.11 -16.34
C VAL A 168 -17.56 5.91 -16.50
N ASP A 169 -16.94 6.74 -17.35
CA ASP A 169 -15.49 6.80 -17.46
C ASP A 169 -14.87 7.37 -16.17
N LEU A 170 -14.02 6.59 -15.51
CA LEU A 170 -13.37 6.95 -14.25
C LEU A 170 -12.20 7.92 -14.42
N LYS A 171 -11.72 8.16 -15.65
CA LYS A 171 -10.55 9.03 -15.91
C LYS A 171 -10.71 10.44 -15.36
N SER A 172 -11.95 10.95 -15.33
CA SER A 172 -12.23 12.27 -14.74
C SER A 172 -11.94 12.31 -13.23
N PHE A 173 -12.25 11.23 -12.50
CA PHE A 173 -11.93 11.11 -11.07
C PHE A 173 -10.44 10.91 -10.83
N TYR A 174 -9.76 10.17 -11.71
CA TYR A 174 -8.32 9.94 -11.61
C TYR A 174 -7.53 11.23 -11.83
N ALA A 175 -7.98 12.12 -12.72
CA ALA A 175 -7.24 13.32 -13.12
C ALA A 175 -6.84 14.23 -11.93
N GLU A 176 -7.74 14.44 -10.98
CA GLU A 176 -7.46 15.24 -9.78
C GLU A 176 -6.38 14.59 -8.90
N ALA A 177 -6.52 13.29 -8.65
CA ALA A 177 -5.55 12.54 -7.85
C ALA A 177 -4.16 12.46 -8.52
N VAL A 178 -4.10 12.23 -9.84
CA VAL A 178 -2.84 12.23 -10.61
C VAL A 178 -2.13 13.57 -10.50
N GLU A 179 -2.88 14.67 -10.64
CA GLU A 179 -2.30 16.02 -10.54
C GLU A 179 -1.82 16.32 -9.12
N ALA A 180 -2.56 15.89 -8.09
CA ALA A 180 -2.13 15.99 -6.69
C ALA A 180 -0.85 15.18 -6.42
N LEU A 181 -0.75 13.94 -6.91
CA LEU A 181 0.42 13.07 -6.80
C LEU A 181 1.65 13.73 -7.42
N ARG A 182 1.50 14.24 -8.64
CA ARG A 182 2.55 14.92 -9.38
C ARG A 182 3.03 16.18 -8.65
N LYS A 183 2.10 17.04 -8.20
CA LYS A 183 2.42 18.29 -7.49
C LYS A 183 3.11 18.08 -6.14
N ASN A 184 2.77 17.02 -5.43
CA ASN A 184 3.33 16.73 -4.11
C ASN A 184 4.51 15.74 -4.18
N HIS A 185 4.90 15.31 -5.38
CA HIS A 185 6.00 14.38 -5.62
C HIS A 185 5.83 13.04 -4.87
N LEU A 186 4.60 12.53 -4.76
CA LEU A 186 4.31 11.25 -4.12
C LEU A 186 4.53 10.07 -5.08
N CYS A 187 4.63 8.87 -4.49
CA CYS A 187 4.62 7.59 -5.20
C CYS A 187 3.22 6.97 -5.12
N ILE A 188 2.88 6.05 -6.02
CA ILE A 188 1.74 5.16 -5.84
C ILE A 188 2.19 3.71 -5.72
N GLU A 189 1.42 2.93 -4.98
CA GLU A 189 1.60 1.50 -4.91
C GLU A 189 0.97 0.81 -6.12
N VAL A 190 1.66 -0.21 -6.66
CA VAL A 190 1.04 -1.27 -7.46
C VAL A 190 0.89 -2.51 -6.59
N ASN A 191 -0.34 -2.71 -6.12
CA ASN A 191 -0.73 -3.69 -5.12
C ASN A 191 -1.41 -4.90 -5.77
N THR A 192 -0.84 -6.09 -5.56
CA THR A 192 -1.36 -7.32 -6.16
C THR A 192 -2.52 -7.95 -5.40
N SER A 193 -2.85 -7.47 -4.21
CA SER A 193 -3.91 -8.01 -3.37
C SER A 193 -5.28 -7.97 -4.02
N GLY A 194 -5.52 -6.99 -4.90
CA GLY A 194 -6.76 -6.87 -5.66
C GLY A 194 -7.05 -8.06 -6.58
N LEU A 195 -6.03 -8.81 -7.00
CA LEU A 195 -6.20 -10.08 -7.73
C LEU A 195 -6.82 -11.18 -6.84
N ARG A 196 -6.67 -11.08 -5.53
CA ARG A 196 -7.21 -11.99 -4.51
C ARG A 196 -8.51 -11.49 -3.89
N LYS A 197 -9.04 -10.35 -4.35
CA LYS A 197 -10.34 -9.79 -3.94
C LYS A 197 -11.37 -9.97 -5.05
N PRO A 198 -12.68 -9.79 -4.80
CA PRO A 198 -13.71 -9.97 -5.82
C PRO A 198 -13.50 -9.18 -7.12
N VAL A 199 -12.83 -8.02 -7.06
CA VAL A 199 -12.49 -7.23 -8.25
C VAL A 199 -11.52 -7.92 -9.22
N GLN A 200 -10.68 -8.84 -8.73
CA GLN A 200 -9.72 -9.61 -9.53
C GLN A 200 -8.84 -8.74 -10.42
N GLU A 201 -8.43 -7.58 -9.90
CA GLU A 201 -7.65 -6.58 -10.61
C GLU A 201 -6.63 -5.96 -9.65
N ILE A 202 -5.40 -5.75 -10.12
CA ILE A 202 -4.37 -5.00 -9.38
C ILE A 202 -4.90 -3.60 -9.02
N TYR A 203 -4.48 -3.06 -7.87
CA TYR A 203 -4.64 -1.65 -7.55
C TYR A 203 -3.34 -0.90 -7.90
N PRO A 204 -3.37 0.22 -8.63
CA PRO A 204 -4.52 0.73 -9.36
C PRO A 204 -4.85 -0.06 -10.63
N SER A 205 -6.02 0.20 -11.20
CA SER A 205 -6.40 -0.21 -12.55
C SER A 205 -5.39 0.26 -13.59
N LYS A 206 -5.30 -0.44 -14.73
CA LYS A 206 -4.38 -0.10 -15.81
C LYS A 206 -4.60 1.32 -16.33
N ASP A 207 -5.85 1.78 -16.46
CA ASP A 207 -6.16 3.13 -16.96
C ASP A 207 -5.63 4.22 -16.03
N PHE A 208 -5.79 4.05 -14.71
CA PHE A 208 -5.24 4.99 -13.74
C PHE A 208 -3.70 4.94 -13.74
N LEU A 209 -3.12 3.74 -13.81
CA LEU A 209 -1.67 3.56 -13.90
C LEU A 209 -1.06 4.23 -15.15
N ILE A 210 -1.73 4.17 -16.31
CA ILE A 210 -1.33 4.89 -17.54
C ILE A 210 -1.33 6.40 -17.32
N MET A 211 -2.35 6.94 -16.64
CA MET A 211 -2.42 8.37 -16.37
C MET A 211 -1.31 8.82 -15.41
N CYS A 212 -1.03 8.03 -14.36
CA CYS A 212 0.11 8.24 -13.46
C CYS A 212 1.44 8.24 -14.21
N HIS A 213 1.66 7.24 -15.08
CA HIS A 213 2.87 7.14 -15.89
C HIS A 213 3.09 8.37 -16.77
N ARG A 214 2.05 8.79 -17.51
CA ARG A 214 2.09 9.99 -18.37
C ARG A 214 2.38 11.27 -17.60
N ALA A 215 1.97 11.34 -16.33
CA ALA A 215 2.25 12.46 -15.44
C ALA A 215 3.62 12.37 -14.74
N GLY A 216 4.39 11.30 -14.96
CA GLY A 216 5.68 11.07 -14.29
C GLY A 216 5.56 10.69 -12.82
N VAL A 217 4.40 10.15 -12.39
CA VAL A 217 4.21 9.66 -11.03
C VAL A 217 4.90 8.30 -10.89
N PRO A 218 5.90 8.17 -10.00
CA PRO A 218 6.63 6.93 -9.84
C PRO A 218 5.83 5.89 -9.03
N VAL A 219 6.26 4.63 -9.12
CA VAL A 219 5.55 3.47 -8.58
C VAL A 219 6.44 2.64 -7.65
N THR A 220 5.84 1.95 -6.68
CA THR A 220 6.49 0.86 -5.93
C THR A 220 5.59 -0.37 -5.89
N LEU A 221 6.05 -1.47 -5.31
CA LEU A 221 5.34 -2.76 -5.30
C LEU A 221 4.93 -3.15 -3.87
N GLY A 222 3.74 -3.71 -3.75
CA GLY A 222 3.24 -4.29 -2.51
C GLY A 222 2.40 -5.52 -2.77
N SER A 223 2.59 -6.56 -1.96
CA SER A 223 1.74 -7.75 -2.01
C SER A 223 0.52 -7.68 -1.09
N ASP A 224 0.55 -6.79 -0.09
CA ASP A 224 -0.47 -6.70 0.98
C ASP A 224 -0.52 -8.03 1.76
N ALA A 225 0.66 -8.59 2.04
CA ALA A 225 0.80 -9.92 2.61
C ALA A 225 0.33 -9.93 4.07
N HIS A 226 -0.66 -10.77 4.34
CA HIS A 226 -1.19 -11.07 5.67
C HIS A 226 -0.79 -12.48 6.15
N SER A 227 -0.02 -13.21 5.34
CA SER A 227 0.67 -14.42 5.73
C SER A 227 2.03 -14.53 5.01
N PRO A 228 3.01 -15.29 5.54
CA PRO A 228 4.31 -15.42 4.89
C PRO A 228 4.22 -15.84 3.43
N MET A 229 3.33 -16.79 3.10
CA MET A 229 3.17 -17.31 1.74
C MET A 229 2.73 -16.26 0.71
N GLU A 230 2.11 -15.18 1.16
CA GLU A 230 1.63 -14.09 0.28
C GLU A 230 2.72 -13.09 -0.10
N VAL A 231 3.91 -13.14 0.53
CA VAL A 231 5.04 -12.27 0.19
C VAL A 231 5.36 -12.39 -1.31
N GLY A 232 5.33 -11.25 -2.01
CA GLY A 232 5.59 -11.20 -3.44
C GLY A 232 4.57 -11.92 -4.33
N MET A 233 3.40 -12.31 -3.79
CA MET A 233 2.41 -13.06 -4.55
C MET A 233 1.90 -12.25 -5.75
N ASP A 234 1.84 -12.91 -6.92
CA ASP A 234 1.41 -12.33 -8.20
C ASP A 234 2.28 -11.16 -8.74
N PHE A 235 3.53 -11.02 -8.29
CA PHE A 235 4.44 -9.95 -8.75
C PHE A 235 4.84 -10.08 -10.21
N ASP A 236 4.79 -11.28 -10.79
CA ASP A 236 4.95 -11.48 -12.23
C ASP A 236 3.90 -10.70 -13.03
N LYS A 237 2.64 -10.67 -12.56
CA LYS A 237 1.56 -9.90 -13.18
C LYS A 237 1.74 -8.40 -12.98
N ALA A 238 2.16 -7.95 -11.79
CA ALA A 238 2.46 -6.54 -11.54
C ALA A 238 3.60 -6.03 -12.43
N LEU A 239 4.68 -6.81 -12.56
CA LEU A 239 5.82 -6.46 -13.40
C LEU A 239 5.47 -6.49 -14.90
N ALA A 240 4.61 -7.41 -15.33
CA ALA A 240 4.08 -7.40 -16.70
C ALA A 240 3.24 -6.15 -16.97
N LEU A 241 2.35 -5.78 -16.04
CA LEU A 241 1.53 -4.56 -16.12
C LEU A 241 2.39 -3.29 -16.17
N LEU A 242 3.41 -3.18 -15.32
CA LEU A 242 4.32 -2.04 -15.31
C LEU A 242 5.05 -1.88 -16.64
N LYS A 243 5.59 -2.97 -17.20
CA LYS A 243 6.27 -2.98 -18.51
C LYS A 243 5.33 -2.59 -19.65
N ASP A 244 4.10 -3.11 -19.62
CA ASP A 244 3.07 -2.82 -20.63
C ASP A 244 2.61 -1.36 -20.59
N VAL A 245 2.57 -0.74 -19.40
CA VAL A 245 2.29 0.71 -19.26
C VAL A 245 3.49 1.58 -19.66
N GLY A 246 4.71 1.07 -19.52
CA GLY A 246 5.94 1.75 -19.92
C GLY A 246 6.86 2.16 -18.77
N TYR A 247 6.58 1.73 -17.53
CA TYR A 247 7.49 1.95 -16.42
C TYR A 247 8.80 1.16 -16.60
N GLU A 248 9.93 1.82 -16.34
CA GLU A 248 11.27 1.21 -16.42
C GLU A 248 11.91 0.99 -15.04
N GLU A 249 11.38 1.64 -14.02
CA GLU A 249 11.92 1.66 -12.66
C GLU A 249 10.81 1.64 -11.61
N ILE A 250 11.16 1.14 -10.42
CA ILE A 250 10.35 1.20 -9.21
C ILE A 250 11.10 1.96 -8.12
N VAL A 251 10.36 2.52 -7.18
CA VAL A 251 10.89 3.32 -6.08
C VAL A 251 11.24 2.42 -4.90
N LEU A 252 12.47 2.61 -4.41
CA LEU A 252 12.93 2.15 -3.11
C LEU A 252 12.89 3.30 -2.10
N PHE A 253 12.79 2.97 -0.83
CA PHE A 253 12.76 3.95 0.25
C PHE A 253 13.75 3.65 1.36
N SER A 254 14.43 4.69 1.83
CA SER A 254 15.10 4.67 3.13
C SER A 254 15.04 6.04 3.77
N LYS A 255 14.68 6.08 5.06
CA LYS A 255 14.46 7.32 5.83
C LYS A 255 13.61 8.34 5.06
N ARG A 256 12.53 7.87 4.44
CA ARG A 256 11.59 8.64 3.61
C ARG A 256 12.19 9.28 2.36
N LYS A 257 13.37 8.84 1.94
CA LYS A 257 14.03 9.29 0.70
C LYS A 257 13.90 8.22 -0.36
N LYS A 258 13.58 8.67 -1.57
CA LYS A 258 13.43 7.84 -2.76
C LYS A 258 14.80 7.52 -3.37
N SER A 259 14.98 6.27 -3.76
CA SER A 259 15.91 5.87 -4.81
C SER A 259 15.19 4.99 -5.82
N PHE A 260 15.81 4.69 -6.95
CA PHE A 260 15.17 3.99 -8.06
C PHE A 260 15.92 2.70 -8.38
N LEU A 261 15.16 1.65 -8.68
CA LEU A 261 15.66 0.35 -9.09
C LEU A 261 15.04 -0.01 -10.44
N LYS A 262 15.88 -0.35 -11.42
CA LYS A 262 15.40 -0.72 -12.76
C LYS A 262 14.62 -2.01 -12.69
N ILE A 263 13.48 -2.05 -13.38
CA ILE A 263 12.66 -3.25 -13.50
C ILE A 263 13.43 -4.38 -14.21
N SER A 264 14.38 -4.05 -15.10
CA SER A 264 15.25 -5.04 -15.75
C SER A 264 16.21 -5.76 -14.79
N GLU A 265 16.47 -5.19 -13.62
CA GLU A 265 17.34 -5.78 -12.58
C GLU A 265 16.55 -6.66 -11.60
N LEU A 266 15.21 -6.67 -11.71
CA LEU A 266 14.35 -7.55 -10.95
C LEU A 266 14.35 -8.93 -11.61
N GLU A 267 15.17 -9.85 -11.11
CA GLU A 267 15.05 -11.26 -11.43
C GLU A 267 13.67 -11.76 -10.97
N LEU A 268 12.79 -12.08 -11.92
CA LEU A 268 11.57 -12.81 -11.63
C LEU A 268 11.96 -14.22 -11.16
N PRO A 269 11.36 -14.77 -10.09
CA PRO A 269 11.53 -16.17 -9.76
C PRO A 269 11.06 -16.96 -10.96
N ARG A 270 11.92 -17.79 -11.54
CA ARG A 270 11.45 -18.75 -12.54
C ARG A 270 10.42 -19.63 -11.84
N ALA A 271 9.17 -19.57 -12.29
CA ALA A 271 8.14 -20.50 -11.85
C ALA A 271 8.71 -21.93 -11.99
N ARG A 272 8.79 -22.65 -10.87
CA ARG A 272 9.10 -24.08 -10.86
C ARG A 272 7.83 -24.86 -11.11
#